data_AF-A0A7W5WV02-F1
#
_entry.id   AF-A0A7W5WV02-F1
#
_cell.length_a   1.000
_cell.length_b   1.000
_cell.length_c   1.000
_cell.angle_alpha   90.00
_cell.angle_beta   90.00
_cell.angle_gamma   90.00
#
_symmetry.space_group_name_H-M   'P 1'
#
loop_
_entity.id
_entity.type
_entity.pdbx_description
1 polymer ?
#
loop_
_entity_poly.entity_id
_entity_poly.type
_entity_poly.pdbx_seq_one_letter_code
_entity_poly.pdbx_strand_id
1 'polypeptide(L)'
;MVADLQPGEVVVVEKIDRISRLPLPEAELLVATIRGKGARLAVPGIVDLSDLVADSSGVARIVLEAVQDMLLRVALQTARDDYETRRERQREGIEIAKREGRYIGRKPDLAHHRRIIGLRDAGMSIVRTAELAGCSIAQVKRVTALHRANSGGLPTKKVSSEDEFSSKFVLSTTPE
;
A
#
# COMPACT_ATOMS: atom_id res chain seq x y z
N MET A 1 -18.58 10.74 9.96
CA MET A 1 -18.29 12.00 9.23
C MET A 1 -19.44 12.39 8.31
N VAL A 2 -19.63 11.82 7.12
CA VAL A 2 -20.80 12.20 6.28
C VAL A 2 -22.12 11.77 6.93
N ALA A 3 -22.13 10.70 7.73
CA ALA A 3 -23.28 10.21 8.47
C ALA A 3 -23.85 11.22 9.48
N ASP A 4 -23.00 12.06 10.07
CA ASP A 4 -23.33 12.90 11.23
C ASP A 4 -23.74 14.34 10.85
N LEU A 5 -23.66 14.65 9.56
CA LEU A 5 -23.87 15.99 9.02
C LEU A 5 -25.28 16.52 9.26
N GLN A 6 -25.35 17.76 9.77
CA GLN A 6 -26.58 18.49 10.02
C GLN A 6 -26.93 19.46 8.88
N PRO A 7 -28.22 19.78 8.68
CA PRO A 7 -28.63 20.81 7.74
C PRO A 7 -27.98 22.16 8.06
N GLY A 8 -27.40 22.82 7.06
CA GLY A 8 -26.73 24.11 7.19
C GLY A 8 -25.24 24.04 7.51
N GLU A 9 -24.69 22.85 7.79
CA GLU A 9 -23.24 22.70 7.99
C GLU A 9 -22.46 22.85 6.68
N VAL A 10 -21.24 23.38 6.79
CA VAL A 10 -20.31 23.56 5.67
C VAL A 10 -19.19 22.54 5.77
N VAL A 11 -19.13 21.63 4.80
CA VAL A 11 -18.02 20.70 4.63
C VAL A 11 -16.92 21.40 3.86
N VAL A 12 -15.86 21.80 4.56
CA VAL A 12 -14.67 22.38 3.93
C VAL A 12 -13.72 21.24 3.54
N VAL A 13 -13.34 21.19 2.26
CA VAL A 13 -12.36 20.23 1.77
C VAL A 13 -11.07 20.95 1.46
N GLU A 14 -9.94 20.50 2.02
CA GLU A 14 -8.63 21.15 1.86
C GLU A 14 -8.22 21.34 0.39
N LYS A 15 -8.46 20.32 -0.46
CA LYS A 15 -8.21 20.34 -1.90
C LYS A 15 -9.15 19.39 -2.63
N ILE A 16 -9.55 19.74 -3.86
CA ILE A 16 -10.33 18.85 -4.76
C ILE A 16 -9.59 17.53 -5.00
N ASP A 17 -8.25 17.53 -4.99
CA ASP A 17 -7.42 16.34 -5.16
C ASP A 17 -7.74 15.20 -4.16
N ARG A 18 -8.40 15.49 -3.02
CA ARG A 18 -8.83 14.46 -2.08
C ARG A 18 -10.11 13.74 -2.53
N ILE A 19 -10.96 14.40 -3.29
CA ILE A 19 -12.17 13.83 -3.90
C ILE A 19 -11.83 13.24 -5.27
N SER A 20 -10.94 13.85 -6.06
CA SER A 20 -10.64 13.41 -7.44
C SER A 20 -9.91 12.06 -7.55
N ARG A 21 -9.41 11.53 -6.43
CA ARG A 21 -8.92 10.14 -6.36
C ARG A 21 -10.04 9.13 -6.57
N LEU A 22 -11.27 9.47 -6.17
CA LEU A 22 -12.45 8.68 -6.45
C LEU A 22 -12.79 8.81 -7.94
N PRO A 23 -13.36 7.76 -8.56
CA PRO A 23 -14.04 7.88 -9.85
C PRO A 23 -15.07 9.01 -9.84
N LEU A 24 -15.23 9.71 -10.96
CA LEU A 24 -16.19 10.81 -11.09
C LEU A 24 -17.61 10.47 -10.58
N PRO A 25 -18.18 9.28 -10.87
CA PRO A 25 -19.50 8.91 -10.35
C PRO A 25 -19.56 8.85 -8.82
N GLU A 26 -18.48 8.43 -8.17
CA GLU A 26 -18.41 8.35 -6.70
C GLU A 26 -18.25 9.75 -6.07
N ALA A 27 -17.50 10.64 -6.74
CA ALA A 27 -17.40 12.03 -6.33
C ALA A 27 -18.75 12.76 -6.44
N GLU A 28 -19.48 12.54 -7.53
CA GLU A 28 -20.83 13.07 -7.72
C GLU A 28 -21.80 12.52 -6.67
N LEU A 29 -21.73 11.22 -6.36
CA LEU A 29 -22.54 10.61 -5.30
C LEU A 29 -22.25 11.22 -3.93
N LEU A 30 -20.98 11.48 -3.62
CA LEU A 30 -20.58 12.12 -2.37
C LEU A 30 -21.15 13.54 -2.26
N VAL A 31 -21.05 14.34 -3.33
CA VAL A 31 -21.63 15.68 -3.41
C VAL A 31 -23.15 15.62 -3.23
N ALA A 32 -23.83 14.70 -3.94
CA ALA A 32 -25.26 14.51 -3.84
C ALA A 32 -25.68 14.10 -2.42
N THR A 33 -24.90 13.24 -1.75
CA THR A 33 -25.16 12.80 -0.37
C THR A 33 -25.02 13.96 0.62
N ILE A 34 -24.01 14.82 0.47
CA ILE A 34 -23.81 16.00 1.32
C ILE A 34 -24.99 16.97 1.17
N ARG A 35 -25.40 17.25 -0.07
CA ARG A 35 -26.53 18.14 -0.36
C ARG A 35 -27.87 17.56 0.07
N GLY A 36 -28.07 16.25 -0.08
CA GLY A 36 -29.27 15.56 0.39
C GLY A 36 -29.48 15.69 1.91
N LYS A 37 -28.40 15.93 2.66
CA LYS A 37 -28.45 16.23 4.11
C LYS A 37 -28.65 17.72 4.43
N GLY A 38 -28.79 18.57 3.41
CA GLY A 38 -28.93 20.02 3.56
C GLY A 38 -27.62 20.74 3.89
N ALA A 39 -26.48 20.09 3.67
CA ALA A 39 -25.17 20.66 3.93
C ALA A 39 -24.52 21.24 2.66
N ARG A 40 -23.60 22.18 2.86
CA ARG A 40 -22.88 22.87 1.78
C ARG A 40 -21.47 22.33 1.67
N LEU A 41 -20.94 22.29 0.44
CA LEU A 41 -19.56 21.89 0.18
C LEU A 41 -18.76 23.13 -0.18
N ALA A 42 -17.77 23.48 0.64
CA ALA A 42 -16.83 24.56 0.37
C ALA A 42 -15.49 23.99 -0.08
N VAL A 43 -15.03 24.44 -1.23
CA VAL A 43 -13.81 23.97 -1.88
C VAL A 43 -12.93 25.17 -2.23
N PRO A 44 -11.71 25.26 -1.70
CA PRO A 44 -10.76 26.30 -2.07
C PRO A 44 -10.50 26.31 -3.58
N GLY A 45 -10.72 27.47 -4.22
CA GLY A 45 -10.52 27.67 -5.65
C GLY A 45 -11.78 27.56 -6.53
N ILE A 46 -12.92 27.11 -5.98
CA ILE A 46 -14.22 27.23 -6.63
C ILE A 46 -14.92 28.46 -6.04
N VAL A 47 -15.49 29.31 -6.89
CA VAL A 47 -16.33 30.43 -6.44
C VAL A 47 -17.55 29.87 -5.71
N ASP A 48 -17.75 30.31 -4.47
CA ASP A 48 -18.96 30.00 -3.70
C ASP A 48 -20.01 31.08 -3.98
N LEU A 49 -21.06 30.72 -4.70
CA LEU A 49 -22.18 31.60 -5.01
C LEU A 49 -23.30 31.51 -3.96
N SER A 50 -23.06 30.81 -2.84
CA SER A 50 -24.01 30.59 -1.74
C SER A 50 -24.71 31.85 -1.25
N ASP A 51 -23.99 32.96 -1.14
CA ASP A 51 -24.53 34.24 -0.65
C ASP A 51 -25.41 34.90 -1.71
N LEU A 52 -24.99 34.88 -2.98
CA LEU A 52 -25.80 35.39 -4.10
C LEU A 52 -27.08 34.57 -4.30
N VAL A 53 -27.01 33.26 -4.07
CA VAL A 53 -28.19 32.37 -4.11
C VAL A 53 -29.18 32.76 -3.00
N ALA A 54 -28.70 33.04 -1.79
CA ALA A 54 -29.53 33.41 -0.65
C ALA A 54 -30.28 34.74 -0.86
N ASP A 55 -29.64 35.69 -1.53
CA ASP A 55 -30.22 37.01 -1.85
C ASP A 55 -31.08 37.02 -3.14
N SER A 56 -31.10 35.91 -3.89
CA SER A 56 -31.82 35.79 -5.15
C SER A 56 -33.18 35.10 -5.01
N SER A 57 -34.14 35.46 -5.88
CA SER A 57 -35.48 34.88 -5.88
C SER A 57 -35.94 34.48 -7.29
N GLY A 58 -36.92 33.56 -7.35
CA GLY A 58 -37.49 33.08 -8.61
C GLY A 58 -36.46 32.43 -9.54
N VAL A 59 -36.46 32.84 -10.81
CA VAL A 59 -35.61 32.25 -11.87
C VAL A 59 -34.13 32.46 -11.60
N ALA A 60 -33.73 33.61 -11.02
CA ALA A 60 -32.33 33.91 -10.75
C ALA A 60 -31.69 32.88 -9.80
N ARG A 61 -32.44 32.45 -8.78
CA ARG A 61 -31.98 31.43 -7.84
C ARG A 61 -31.72 30.09 -8.53
N ILE A 62 -32.65 29.65 -9.38
CA ILE A 62 -32.53 28.38 -10.13
C ILE A 62 -31.29 28.39 -11.03
N VAL A 63 -31.04 29.52 -11.70
CA VAL A 63 -29.87 29.67 -12.57
C VAL A 63 -28.58 29.66 -11.76
N LEU A 64 -28.52 30.37 -10.64
CA LEU A 64 -27.33 30.39 -9.77
C LEU A 64 -27.02 29.01 -9.18
N GLU A 65 -28.05 28.26 -8.74
CA GLU A 65 -27.88 26.87 -8.29
C GLU A 65 -27.34 25.97 -9.42
N ALA A 66 -27.87 26.10 -10.64
CA ALA A 66 -27.39 25.33 -11.79
C ALA A 66 -25.94 25.68 -12.19
N VAL A 67 -25.55 26.95 -12.11
CA VAL A 67 -24.18 27.40 -12.38
C VAL A 67 -23.22 26.87 -11.31
N GLN A 68 -23.60 26.91 -10.03
CA GLN A 68 -22.80 26.35 -8.94
C GLN A 68 -22.55 24.85 -9.16
N ASP A 69 -23.57 24.12 -9.58
CA ASP A 69 -23.49 22.69 -9.89
C ASP A 69 -22.53 22.40 -11.04
N MET A 70 -22.66 23.17 -12.12
CA MET A 70 -21.80 23.04 -13.28
C MET A 70 -20.34 23.34 -12.92
N LEU A 71 -20.08 24.43 -12.17
CA LEU A 71 -18.74 24.79 -11.72
C LEU A 71 -18.11 23.68 -10.88
N LEU A 72 -18.89 23.08 -9.98
CA LEU A 72 -18.42 21.97 -9.16
C LEU A 72 -18.07 20.75 -10.01
N ARG A 73 -18.91 20.37 -10.98
CA ARG A 73 -18.64 19.24 -11.88
C ARG A 73 -17.40 19.46 -12.74
N VAL A 74 -17.26 20.65 -13.32
CA VAL A 74 -16.07 21.01 -14.13
C VAL A 74 -14.82 20.94 -13.26
N ALA A 75 -14.85 21.48 -12.05
CA ALA A 75 -13.69 21.44 -11.16
C ALA A 75 -13.32 20.00 -10.73
N LEU A 76 -14.33 19.14 -10.49
CA LEU A 76 -14.11 17.71 -10.22
C LEU A 76 -13.49 16.99 -11.43
N GLN A 77 -13.96 17.28 -12.64
CA GLN A 77 -13.42 16.73 -13.89
C GLN A 77 -11.96 17.15 -14.08
N THR A 78 -11.66 18.46 -13.99
CA THR A 78 -10.29 18.95 -14.16
C THR A 78 -9.33 18.34 -13.15
N ALA A 79 -9.74 18.23 -11.88
CA ALA A 79 -8.91 17.60 -10.86
C ALA A 79 -8.70 16.09 -11.09
N ARG A 80 -9.62 15.42 -11.79
CA ARG A 80 -9.48 14.03 -12.18
C ARG A 80 -8.49 13.88 -13.33
N ASP A 81 -8.62 14.71 -14.36
CA ASP A 81 -7.71 14.72 -15.52
C ASP A 81 -6.26 14.99 -15.08
N ASP A 82 -6.07 15.93 -14.15
CA ASP A 82 -4.78 16.21 -13.53
C ASP A 82 -4.21 15.00 -12.77
N TYR A 83 -5.07 14.30 -12.02
CA TYR A 83 -4.66 13.10 -11.27
C TYR A 83 -4.22 11.97 -12.22
N GLU A 84 -4.98 11.74 -13.29
CA GLU A 84 -4.67 10.71 -14.30
C GLU A 84 -3.38 11.05 -15.05
N THR A 85 -3.23 12.30 -15.49
CA THR A 85 -2.01 12.79 -16.15
C THR A 85 -0.78 12.60 -15.26
N ARG A 86 -0.86 12.91 -13.96
CA ARG A 86 0.24 12.69 -13.01
C ARG A 86 0.59 11.20 -12.88
N ARG A 87 -0.42 10.32 -12.86
CA ARG A 87 -0.21 8.86 -12.76
C ARG A 87 0.42 8.28 -14.02
N GLU A 88 0.03 8.76 -15.20
CA GLU A 88 0.62 8.35 -16.47
C GLU A 88 2.09 8.74 -16.56
N ARG A 89 2.41 10.02 -16.30
CA ARG A 89 3.80 10.50 -16.28
C ARG A 89 4.66 9.75 -15.25
N GLN A 90 4.10 9.42 -14.09
CA GLN A 90 4.79 8.59 -13.11
C GLN A 90 5.07 7.18 -13.67
N ARG A 91 4.08 6.55 -14.32
CA ARG A 91 4.23 5.24 -14.93
C ARG A 91 5.31 5.27 -16.02
N GLU A 92 5.28 6.25 -16.91
CA GLU A 92 6.29 6.44 -17.95
C GLU A 92 7.69 6.64 -17.34
N GLY A 93 7.82 7.49 -16.32
CA GLY A 93 9.08 7.69 -15.62
C GLY A 93 9.61 6.42 -14.96
N ILE A 94 8.72 5.60 -14.37
CA ILE A 94 9.07 4.29 -13.82
C ILE A 94 9.57 3.35 -14.93
N GLU A 95 8.87 3.27 -16.06
CA GLU A 95 9.26 2.40 -17.18
C GLU A 95 10.61 2.81 -17.79
N ILE A 96 10.84 4.11 -17.97
CA ILE A 96 12.13 4.64 -18.43
C ILE A 96 13.24 4.23 -17.45
N ALA A 97 13.04 4.46 -16.15
CA ALA A 97 14.04 4.15 -15.14
C ALA A 97 14.24 2.64 -14.93
N LYS A 98 13.22 1.80 -15.16
CA LYS A 98 13.36 0.33 -15.21
C LYS A 98 14.21 -0.10 -16.39
N ARG A 99 13.96 0.45 -17.58
CA ARG A 99 14.75 0.19 -18.80
C ARG A 99 16.21 0.62 -18.63
N GLU A 100 16.46 1.72 -17.94
CA GLU A 100 17.80 2.20 -17.59
C GLU A 100 18.42 1.47 -16.37
N GLY A 101 17.74 0.46 -15.82
CA GLY A 101 18.28 -0.36 -14.72
C GLY A 101 18.40 0.34 -13.37
N ARG A 102 17.78 1.51 -13.18
CA ARG A 102 17.86 2.27 -11.91
C ARG A 102 17.06 1.60 -10.77
N TYR A 103 16.07 0.77 -11.11
CA TYR A 103 15.27 0.01 -10.14
C TYR A 103 15.97 -1.30 -9.75
N ILE A 104 16.96 -1.19 -8.84
CA ILE A 104 17.71 -2.34 -8.30
C ILE A 104 17.07 -2.95 -7.03
N GLY A 105 15.87 -2.50 -6.66
CA GLY A 105 15.19 -2.93 -5.44
C GLY A 105 15.83 -2.39 -4.15
N ARG A 106 15.44 -2.97 -3.01
CA ARG A 106 16.01 -2.61 -1.71
C ARG A 106 17.45 -3.11 -1.62
N LYS A 107 18.41 -2.21 -1.47
CA LYS A 107 19.81 -2.59 -1.23
C LYS A 107 19.90 -3.43 0.05
N PRO A 108 20.56 -4.60 0.01
CA PRO A 108 20.72 -5.44 1.19
C PRO A 108 21.60 -4.73 2.23
N ASP A 109 21.22 -4.86 3.50
CA ASP A 109 22.08 -4.42 4.60
C ASP A 109 23.20 -5.45 4.81
N LEU A 110 24.34 -5.18 4.19
CA LEU A 110 25.50 -6.07 4.23
C LEU A 110 26.09 -6.22 5.63
N ALA A 111 26.04 -5.17 6.46
CA ALA A 111 26.53 -5.25 7.83
C ALA A 111 25.66 -6.20 8.66
N HIS A 112 24.35 -6.09 8.49
CA HIS A 112 23.40 -6.97 9.15
C HIS A 112 23.52 -8.42 8.66
N HIS A 113 23.74 -8.63 7.36
CA HIS A 113 23.99 -9.96 6.80
C HIS A 113 25.25 -10.60 7.40
N ARG A 114 26.36 -9.85 7.52
CA ARG A 114 27.61 -10.33 8.14
C ARG A 114 27.39 -10.75 9.60
N ARG A 115 26.62 -9.97 10.37
CA ARG A 115 26.28 -10.31 11.77
C ARG A 115 25.53 -11.64 11.85
N ILE A 116 24.52 -11.83 10.99
CA ILE A 116 23.76 -13.08 10.92
C ILE A 116 24.68 -14.25 10.58
N ILE A 117 25.54 -14.11 9.56
CA ILE A 117 26.47 -15.17 9.13
C ILE A 117 27.41 -15.54 10.27
N GLY A 118 28.06 -14.56 10.92
CA GLY A 118 28.96 -14.83 12.04
C GLY A 118 28.30 -15.57 13.21
N LEU A 119 27.05 -15.22 13.55
CA LEU A 119 26.28 -15.93 14.58
C LEU A 119 25.92 -17.36 14.15
N ARG A 120 25.65 -17.58 12.86
CA ARG A 120 25.35 -18.91 12.30
C ARG A 120 26.58 -19.80 12.22
N ASP A 121 27.74 -19.24 11.90
CA ASP A 121 29.03 -19.94 11.87
C ASP A 121 29.51 -20.30 13.29
N ALA A 122 29.18 -19.47 14.28
CA ALA A 122 29.35 -19.78 15.70
C ALA A 122 28.41 -20.89 16.24
N GLY A 123 27.60 -21.52 15.37
CA GLY A 123 26.74 -22.66 15.72
C GLY A 123 25.42 -22.32 16.41
N MET A 124 25.05 -21.03 16.53
CA MET A 124 23.80 -20.62 17.18
C MET A 124 22.57 -21.07 16.40
N SER A 125 21.47 -21.39 17.09
CA SER A 125 20.19 -21.75 16.45
C SER A 125 19.61 -20.58 15.65
N ILE A 126 18.73 -20.87 14.68
CA ILE A 126 18.11 -19.84 13.83
C ILE A 126 17.29 -18.86 14.66
N VAL A 127 16.55 -19.37 15.65
CA VAL A 127 15.72 -18.56 16.57
C VAL A 127 16.62 -17.65 17.40
N ARG A 128 17.69 -18.20 18.00
CA ARG A 128 18.61 -17.42 18.82
C ARG A 128 19.37 -16.37 18.02
N THR A 129 19.71 -16.68 16.77
CA THR A 129 20.33 -15.74 15.84
C THR A 129 19.38 -14.59 15.50
N ALA A 130 18.09 -14.87 15.31
CA ALA A 130 17.08 -13.86 15.00
C ALA A 130 16.92 -12.85 16.14
N GLU A 131 16.88 -13.34 17.39
CA GLU A 131 16.84 -12.52 18.60
C GLU A 131 18.08 -11.64 18.73
N LEU A 132 19.28 -12.23 18.66
CA LEU A 132 20.55 -11.50 18.85
C LEU A 132 20.88 -10.54 17.72
N ALA A 133 20.46 -10.85 16.48
CA ALA A 133 20.64 -9.96 15.34
C ALA A 133 19.53 -8.89 15.24
N GLY A 134 18.41 -9.03 15.97
CA GLY A 134 17.27 -8.12 15.90
C GLY A 134 16.52 -8.21 14.57
N CYS A 135 16.30 -9.42 14.05
CA CYS A 135 15.60 -9.63 12.79
C CYS A 135 14.64 -10.82 12.83
N SER A 136 13.83 -11.00 11.78
CA SER A 136 12.92 -12.13 11.70
C SER A 136 13.64 -13.44 11.40
N ILE A 137 13.09 -14.56 11.87
CA ILE A 137 13.57 -15.93 11.55
C ILE A 137 13.65 -16.14 10.03
N ALA A 138 12.68 -15.60 9.28
CA ALA A 138 12.67 -15.63 7.81
C ALA A 138 13.89 -14.90 7.20
N GLN A 139 14.31 -13.78 7.79
CA GLN A 139 15.51 -13.06 7.36
C GLN A 139 16.78 -13.87 7.61
N VAL A 140 16.92 -14.50 8.78
CA VAL A 140 18.05 -15.38 9.09
C VAL A 140 18.14 -16.54 8.09
N LYS A 141 17.02 -17.22 7.83
CA LYS A 141 16.95 -18.33 6.86
C LYS A 141 17.36 -17.87 5.46
N ARG A 142 16.80 -16.76 4.98
CA ARG A 142 17.11 -16.17 3.66
C ARG A 142 18.58 -15.81 3.52
N VAL A 143 19.15 -15.11 4.50
CA VAL A 143 20.57 -14.70 4.47
C VAL A 143 21.50 -15.91 4.54
N THR A 144 21.18 -16.90 5.38
CA THR A 144 21.97 -18.14 5.48
C THR A 144 21.93 -18.94 4.18
N ALA A 145 20.77 -19.03 3.53
CA ALA A 145 20.63 -19.70 2.23
C ALA A 145 21.41 -18.97 1.13
N LEU A 146 21.32 -17.63 1.08
CA LEU A 146 22.10 -16.80 0.15
C LEU A 146 23.60 -16.97 0.36
N HIS A 147 24.05 -17.00 1.62
CA HIS A 147 25.46 -17.21 1.95
C HIS A 147 25.95 -18.58 1.49
N ARG A 148 25.19 -19.66 1.77
CA ARG A 148 25.53 -21.02 1.32
C ARG A 148 25.57 -21.15 -0.21
N ALA A 149 24.64 -20.50 -0.92
CA ALA A 149 24.62 -20.48 -2.37
C ALA A 149 25.85 -19.77 -2.96
N ASN A 150 26.30 -18.67 -2.34
CA ASN A 150 27.49 -17.93 -2.77
C ASN A 150 28.81 -18.64 -2.38
N SER A 151 28.83 -19.44 -1.32
CA SER A 151 30.03 -20.13 -0.83
C SER A 151 30.31 -21.48 -1.51
N GLY A 152 29.53 -21.88 -2.52
CA GLY A 152 29.80 -23.05 -3.36
C GLY A 152 30.00 -24.36 -2.59
N GLY A 153 28.97 -24.89 -1.92
CA GLY A 153 29.06 -26.17 -1.22
C GLY A 153 27.71 -26.82 -0.91
N LEU A 154 27.56 -28.07 -1.34
CA LEU A 154 26.42 -28.96 -1.13
C LEU A 154 25.91 -28.99 0.34
N PRO A 155 24.62 -29.26 0.57
CA PRO A 155 24.08 -29.37 1.92
C PRO A 155 24.65 -30.62 2.63
N THR A 156 25.49 -30.42 3.63
CA THR A 156 25.74 -31.45 4.64
C THR A 156 24.45 -31.64 5.44
N LYS A 157 23.70 -32.71 5.13
CA LYS A 157 22.70 -33.26 6.05
C LYS A 157 23.40 -33.49 7.40
N LYS A 158 23.07 -32.69 8.42
CA LYS A 158 23.23 -33.14 9.80
C LYS A 158 22.23 -34.28 9.97
N VAL A 159 22.70 -35.52 9.87
CA VAL A 159 21.99 -36.66 10.44
C VAL A 159 22.05 -36.42 11.95
N SER A 160 20.93 -36.00 12.51
CA SER A 160 20.68 -36.05 13.95
C SER A 160 20.78 -37.51 14.35
N SER A 161 21.75 -37.78 15.22
CA SER A 161 21.87 -38.99 16.02
C SER A 161 20.59 -39.20 16.83
N GLU A 162 19.71 -40.08 16.35
CA GLU A 162 18.59 -40.66 17.07
C GLU A 162 18.04 -41.74 16.14
N ASP A 163 18.65 -42.92 16.14
CA ASP A 163 18.05 -44.22 15.80
C ASP A 163 19.12 -45.32 15.90
N GLU A 164 19.62 -45.51 17.12
CA GLU A 164 20.38 -46.69 17.52
C GLU A 164 19.62 -47.40 18.63
N PHE A 165 18.40 -47.89 18.34
CA PHE A 165 17.74 -48.88 19.19
C PHE A 165 16.63 -49.64 18.45
N SER A 166 17.03 -50.54 17.54
CA SER A 166 16.30 -51.82 17.38
C SER A 166 17.19 -52.83 16.66
N SER A 167 18.13 -53.39 17.41
CA SER A 167 18.80 -54.63 17.04
C SER A 167 18.16 -55.76 17.85
N LYS A 168 17.77 -56.82 17.13
CA LYS A 168 17.58 -58.22 17.55
C LYS A 168 16.23 -58.62 18.16
N PHE A 169 15.49 -59.42 17.37
CA PHE A 169 14.82 -60.69 17.69
C PHE A 169 13.92 -60.98 16.46
N VAL A 170 13.90 -62.09 15.69
CA VAL A 170 14.21 -63.51 15.88
C VAL A 170 14.49 -64.15 14.50
N LEU A 171 15.25 -65.25 14.54
CA LEU A 171 15.63 -66.19 13.49
C LEU A 171 14.47 -66.88 12.72
N SER A 172 14.87 -67.50 11.59
CA SER A 172 14.26 -68.65 10.88
C SER A 172 13.04 -68.33 9.99
N THR A 173 12.90 -68.78 8.74
CA THR A 173 13.24 -70.04 8.07
C THR A 173 13.39 -69.88 6.53
N THR A 174 14.30 -70.70 5.99
CA THR A 174 14.60 -71.24 4.63
C THR A 174 13.74 -70.98 3.37
N PRO A 175 14.34 -71.24 2.16
CA PRO A 175 13.87 -70.82 0.84
C PRO A 175 13.16 -71.92 0.02
N GLU A 176 12.45 -71.51 -1.04
CA GLU A 176 12.37 -72.17 -2.36
C GLU A 176 12.22 -71.09 -3.45
#